data_AF-X1TLN4-F1
#
_entry.id   AF-X1TLN4-F1
#
_cell.length_a   1.000
_cell.length_b   1.000
_cell.length_c   1.000
_cell.angle_alpha   90.00
_cell.angle_beta   90.00
_cell.angle_gamma   90.00
#
_symmetry.space_group_name_H-M   'P 1'
#
loop_
_entity.id
_entity.type
_entity.pdbx_description
1 polymer ?
#
loop_
_entity_poly.entity_id
_entity_poly.type
_entity_poly.pdbx_seq_one_letter_code
_entity_poly.pdbx_strand_id
1 'polypeptide(L)'
;KIFAIIMHEREYQIAQQEGGRFQVAVHTVGEELLLMKRYLDKAIAKYADNFGDAPALHGIRKVAALAVRCMENHGALPREEGELEKKETVEEMIKKEEEDEVPF
;
A
#
# COMPACT_ATOMS: atom_id res chain seq x y z
N LYS A 1 -12.32 -11.20 0.99
CA LYS A 1 -11.26 -11.06 2.02
C LYS A 1 -10.57 -9.69 1.95
N ILE A 2 -10.05 -9.26 0.79
CA ILE A 2 -9.40 -7.93 0.62
C ILE A 2 -10.37 -6.76 0.87
N PHE A 3 -11.59 -6.83 0.32
CA PHE A 3 -12.58 -5.76 0.50
C PHE A 3 -12.89 -5.44 1.98
N ALA A 4 -13.03 -6.47 2.81
CA ALA A 4 -13.26 -6.29 4.25
C ALA A 4 -12.09 -5.60 4.97
N ILE A 5 -10.84 -5.86 4.54
CA ILE A 5 -9.66 -5.20 5.09
C ILE A 5 -9.67 -3.71 4.77
N ILE A 6 -10.03 -3.34 3.54
CA ILE A 6 -10.15 -1.94 3.11
C ILE A 6 -11.25 -1.23 3.92
N MET A 7 -12.40 -1.87 4.14
CA MET A 7 -13.49 -1.30 4.92
C MET A 7 -13.10 -1.07 6.38
N HIS A 8 -12.47 -2.05 7.03
CA HIS A 8 -11.98 -1.88 8.42
C HIS A 8 -10.92 -0.77 8.53
N GLU A 9 -10.11 -0.57 7.49
CA GLU A 9 -9.15 0.53 7.45
C GLU A 9 -9.87 1.89 7.32
N ARG A 10 -10.92 1.97 6.51
CA ARG A 10 -11.74 3.18 6.40
C ARG A 10 -12.43 3.53 7.72
N GLU A 11 -12.99 2.54 8.40
CA GLU A 11 -13.58 2.70 9.75
C GLU A 11 -12.54 3.20 10.76
N TYR A 12 -11.31 2.66 10.71
CA TYR A 12 -10.22 3.12 11.55
C TYR A 12 -9.89 4.60 11.32
N GLN A 13 -9.83 5.03 10.07
CA GLN A 13 -9.58 6.43 9.70
C GLN A 13 -10.67 7.36 10.24
N ILE A 14 -11.94 7.00 10.04
CA ILE A 14 -13.10 7.75 10.55
C ILE A 14 -13.00 7.89 12.08
N ALA A 15 -12.76 6.79 12.80
CA ALA A 15 -12.65 6.81 14.25
C ALA A 15 -11.48 7.68 14.77
N GLN A 16 -10.37 7.77 14.03
CA GLN A 16 -9.26 8.67 14.41
C GLN A 16 -9.59 10.15 14.14
N GLN A 17 -10.36 10.46 13.09
CA GLN A 17 -10.82 11.82 12.77
C GLN A 17 -11.83 12.31 13.82
N GLU A 18 -12.84 11.49 14.14
CA GLU A 18 -13.85 11.78 15.17
C GLU A 18 -13.23 11.96 16.56
N GLY A 19 -12.19 11.17 16.87
CA GLY A 19 -11.44 11.28 18.12
C GLY A 19 -10.51 12.50 18.22
N GLY A 20 -10.50 13.41 17.23
CA GLY A 20 -9.70 14.64 17.23
C GLY A 20 -8.18 14.42 17.17
N ARG A 21 -7.74 13.18 16.90
CA ARG A 21 -6.30 12.84 16.79
C ARG A 21 -5.69 13.33 15.48
N PHE A 22 -6.52 13.58 14.48
CA PHE A 22 -6.15 14.25 13.25
C PHE A 22 -6.75 15.66 13.29
N GLN A 23 -5.94 16.67 13.61
CA GLN A 23 -6.36 18.07 13.46
C GLN A 23 -6.54 18.42 11.98
N VAL A 24 -7.47 19.34 11.70
CA VAL A 24 -7.95 19.78 10.37
C VAL A 24 -6.85 20.45 9.52
N ALA A 25 -5.69 20.77 10.10
CA ALA A 25 -4.56 21.26 9.33
C ALA A 25 -4.00 20.13 8.45
N VAL A 26 -4.21 20.26 7.14
CA VAL A 26 -3.61 19.38 6.15
C VAL A 26 -2.10 19.49 6.27
N HIS A 27 -1.45 18.39 6.67
CA HIS A 27 0.01 18.32 6.71
C HIS A 27 0.57 18.43 5.30
N THR A 28 1.73 19.06 5.17
CA THR A 28 2.54 18.95 3.94
C THR A 28 2.98 17.50 3.72
N VAL A 29 3.31 17.15 2.47
CA VAL A 29 3.83 15.80 2.15
C VAL A 29 5.09 15.47 2.97
N GLY A 30 5.95 16.45 3.24
CA GLY A 30 7.13 16.26 4.08
C GLY A 30 6.80 15.89 5.53
N GLU A 31 5.80 16.55 6.12
CA GLU A 31 5.32 16.23 7.48
C GLU A 31 4.66 14.84 7.52
N GLU A 32 3.92 14.47 6.49
CA GLU A 32 3.35 13.12 6.35
C GLU A 32 4.46 12.04 6.32
N LEU A 33 5.54 12.27 5.57
CA LEU A 33 6.70 11.36 5.54
C LEU A 33 7.37 11.22 6.91
N LEU A 34 7.52 12.33 7.65
CA LEU A 34 8.07 12.30 9.01
C LEU A 34 7.17 11.52 9.98
N LEU A 35 5.85 11.68 9.87
CA LEU A 35 4.88 10.91 10.65
C LEU A 35 4.93 9.43 10.31
N MET A 36 4.94 9.08 9.02
CA MET A 36 5.06 7.70 8.55
C MET A 36 6.35 7.04 9.06
N LYS A 37 7.50 7.71 8.92
CA LYS A 37 8.78 7.23 9.46
C LYS A 37 8.68 6.96 10.96
N ARG A 38 8.16 7.92 11.73
CA ARG A 38 8.02 7.77 13.18
C ARG A 38 7.17 6.56 13.57
N TYR A 39 6.08 6.29 12.86
CA TYR A 39 5.22 5.14 13.16
C TYR A 39 5.81 3.83 12.67
N LEU A 40 6.59 3.84 11.59
CA LEU A 40 7.36 2.69 11.15
C LEU A 40 8.43 2.32 12.17
N ASP A 41 9.21 3.29 12.66
CA ASP A 41 10.22 3.09 13.70
C ASP A 41 9.58 2.49 14.98
N LYS A 42 8.39 2.97 15.35
CA LYS A 42 7.61 2.40 16.47
C LYS A 42 7.11 0.98 16.20
N ALA A 43 6.75 0.66 14.96
CA ALA A 43 6.32 -0.69 14.58
C ALA A 43 7.49 -1.68 14.68
N ILE A 44 8.68 -1.26 14.23
CA ILE A 44 9.93 -2.03 14.34
C ILE A 44 10.29 -2.26 15.81
N ALA A 45 10.26 -1.20 16.63
CA ALA A 45 10.53 -1.34 18.07
C ALA A 45 9.55 -2.33 18.72
N LYS A 46 8.25 -2.22 18.43
CA LYS A 46 7.25 -3.14 18.96
C LYS A 46 7.42 -4.58 18.49
N TYR A 47 7.88 -4.78 17.26
CA TYR A 47 8.22 -6.11 16.76
C TYR A 47 9.40 -6.70 17.53
N ALA A 48 10.43 -5.90 17.81
CA ALA A 48 11.59 -6.34 18.60
C ALA A 48 11.23 -6.63 20.07
N ASP A 49 10.32 -5.84 20.65
CA ASP A 49 9.97 -5.91 22.08
C ASP A 49 8.88 -6.94 22.41
N ASN A 50 8.16 -7.48 21.42
CA ASN A 50 7.01 -8.37 21.64
C ASN A 50 7.12 -9.64 20.79
N PHE A 51 6.63 -10.75 21.31
CA PHE A 51 6.54 -11.99 20.54
C PHE A 51 5.36 -11.93 19.56
N GLY A 52 5.63 -12.10 18.26
CA GLY A 52 4.64 -12.19 17.19
C GLY A 52 4.35 -10.89 16.44
N ASP A 53 3.61 -11.03 15.33
CA ASP A 53 3.49 -9.95 14.32
C ASP A 53 2.39 -8.93 14.62
N ALA A 54 1.42 -9.24 15.49
CA ALA A 54 0.24 -8.41 15.69
C ALA A 54 0.54 -6.95 16.09
N PRO A 55 1.49 -6.66 17.01
CA PRO A 55 1.87 -5.29 17.36
C PRO A 55 2.52 -4.53 16.19
N ALA A 56 3.31 -5.23 15.37
CA ALA A 56 3.95 -4.69 14.18
C ALA A 56 2.93 -4.39 13.09
N LEU A 57 2.02 -5.32 12.82
CA LEU A 57 0.93 -5.17 11.85
C LEU A 57 0.00 -4.00 12.20
N HIS A 58 -0.26 -3.77 13.48
CA HIS A 58 -1.00 -2.58 13.91
C HIS A 58 -0.23 -1.27 13.63
N GLY A 59 1.11 -1.30 13.73
CA GLY A 59 1.96 -0.19 13.31
C GLY A 59 1.93 0.05 11.80
N ILE A 60 2.04 -1.02 11.00
CA ILE A 60 1.93 -0.97 9.54
C ILE A 60 0.56 -0.44 9.11
N ARG A 61 -0.53 -0.85 9.77
CA ARG A 61 -1.87 -0.32 9.51
C ARG A 61 -1.92 1.21 9.67
N LYS A 62 -1.29 1.75 10.71
CA LYS A 62 -1.21 3.21 10.90
C LYS A 62 -0.40 3.91 9.81
N VAL A 63 0.68 3.31 9.35
CA VAL A 63 1.47 3.85 8.23
C VAL A 63 0.62 3.89 6.96
N ALA A 64 -0.16 2.84 6.68
CA ALA A 64 -1.10 2.82 5.56
C ALA A 64 -2.16 3.92 5.68
N ALA A 65 -2.75 4.11 6.88
CA ALA A 65 -3.71 5.18 7.13
C ALA A 65 -3.14 6.58 6.79
N LEU A 66 -1.89 6.84 7.19
CA LEU A 66 -1.21 8.11 6.91
C LEU A 66 -0.91 8.28 5.41
N ALA A 67 -0.49 7.21 4.74
CA ALA A 67 -0.24 7.23 3.30
C ALA A 67 -1.53 7.52 2.52
N VAL A 68 -2.64 6.87 2.88
CA VAL A 68 -3.96 7.12 2.28
C VAL A 68 -4.39 8.56 2.52
N ARG A 69 -4.31 9.05 3.76
CA ARG A 69 -4.62 10.46 4.09
C ARG A 69 -3.79 11.44 3.26
N CYS A 70 -2.49 11.17 3.09
CA CYS A 70 -1.62 11.99 2.26
C CYS A 70 -2.11 12.03 0.81
N MET A 71 -2.44 10.88 0.22
CA MET A 71 -2.97 10.79 -1.14
C MET A 71 -4.35 11.43 -1.30
N GLU A 72 -5.22 11.37 -0.28
CA GLU A 72 -6.51 12.05 -0.29
C GLU A 72 -6.37 13.57 -0.29
N ASN A 73 -5.39 14.09 0.46
CA ASN A 73 -5.17 15.53 0.60
C ASN A 73 -4.37 16.14 -0.55
N HIS A 74 -3.41 15.41 -1.11
CA HIS A 74 -2.45 15.91 -2.10
C HIS A 74 -2.61 15.30 -3.50
N GLY A 75 -3.49 14.31 -3.64
CA GLY A 75 -3.65 13.52 -4.85
C GLY A 75 -2.79 12.25 -4.86
N ALA A 76 -3.30 11.20 -5.51
CA ALA A 76 -2.52 10.02 -5.83
C ALA A 76 -1.91 10.19 -7.23
N LEU A 77 -0.63 9.86 -7.38
CA LEU A 77 -0.03 9.76 -8.71
C LEU A 77 -0.62 8.54 -9.44
N PRO A 78 -0.88 8.64 -10.76
CA PRO A 78 -1.26 7.49 -11.55
C PRO A 78 -0.15 6.44 -11.50
N ARG A 79 -0.54 5.17 -11.60
CA ARG A 79 0.43 4.09 -11.75
C ARG A 79 1.18 4.31 -13.06
N GLU A 80 2.51 4.37 -13.01
CA GLU A 80 3.32 4.37 -14.23
C GLU A 80 3.08 3.04 -14.96
N GLU A 81 2.67 3.11 -16.23
CA GLU A 81 2.29 1.93 -17.05
C GLU A 81 3.47 0.99 -17.38
N GLY A 82 4.67 1.24 -16.85
CA GLY A 82 5.92 0.60 -17.28
C GLY A 82 6.34 -0.70 -16.59
N GLU A 83 5.72 -1.10 -15.47
CA GLU A 83 6.23 -2.23 -14.65
C GLU A 83 5.29 -3.44 -14.53
N LEU A 84 4.09 -3.39 -15.14
CA LEU A 84 3.27 -4.59 -15.33
C LEU A 84 3.57 -5.18 -16.71
N GLU A 85 4.57 -6.05 -16.69
CA GLU A 85 5.16 -6.77 -17.82
C GLU A 85 4.23 -7.09 -19.00
N LYS A 86 4.84 -6.95 -20.20
CA LYS A 86 4.60 -7.76 -21.39
C LYS A 86 4.24 -9.21 -20.99
N LYS A 87 2.96 -9.50 -20.91
CA LYS A 87 2.51 -10.88 -21.03
C LYS A 87 2.46 -11.13 -22.53
N GLU A 88 3.44 -11.84 -23.08
CA GLU A 88 3.22 -12.46 -24.39
C GLU A 88 1.88 -13.20 -24.27
N THR A 89 0.94 -12.86 -25.14
CA THR A 89 -0.38 -13.49 -25.10
C THR A 89 -0.22 -14.95 -25.48
N VAL A 90 -1.12 -15.82 -25.01
CA VAL A 90 -1.11 -17.25 -25.39
C VAL A 90 -1.14 -17.41 -26.92
N GLU A 91 -1.74 -16.46 -27.63
CA GLU A 91 -1.74 -16.37 -29.10
C GLU A 91 -0.33 -16.13 -29.71
N GLU A 92 0.54 -15.38 -29.03
CA GLU A 92 1.94 -15.18 -29.42
C GLU A 92 2.80 -16.43 -29.11
N MET A 93 2.46 -17.17 -28.05
CA MET A 93 3.11 -18.46 -27.74
C MET A 93 2.73 -19.56 -28.75
N ILE A 94 1.45 -19.64 -29.15
CA ILE A 94 0.95 -20.60 -30.16
C ILE A 94 1.58 -20.33 -31.53
N LYS A 95 1.74 -19.06 -31.93
CA LYS A 95 2.42 -18.70 -33.18
C LYS A 95 3.89 -19.10 -33.23
N LYS A 96 4.60 -19.00 -32.10
CA LYS A 96 6.00 -19.45 -32.00
C LYS A 96 6.12 -20.97 -32.14
N GLU A 97 5.20 -21.75 -31.58
CA GLU A 97 5.21 -23.21 -31.73
C GLU A 97 4.90 -23.66 -33.18
N GLU A 98 4.03 -22.95 -33.91
CA GLU A 98 3.74 -23.25 -35.33
C GLU A 98 4.89 -22.89 -36.29
N GLU A 99 5.74 -21.92 -35.95
CA GLU A 99 6.90 -21.52 -36.77
C GLU A 99 8.13 -22.42 -36.55
N ASP A 100 8.21 -23.14 -35.42
CA ASP A 100 9.32 -24.03 -35.07
C ASP A 100 9.11 -25.50 -35.52
N GLU A 101 7.94 -25.88 -36.02
CA GLU A 101 7.68 -27.18 -36.66
C GLU A 101 7.86 -27.14 -38.19
N VAL A 102 9.11 -26.97 -38.66
CA VAL A 102 9.48 -27.37 -40.03
C VAL A 102 10.57 -28.45 -39.97
N PRO A 103 10.21 -29.74 -40.02
CA PRO A 103 11.17 -30.79 -40.32
C PRO A 103 11.45 -30.78 -41.83
N PHE A 104 12.75 -30.84 -42.14
CA PHE A 104 13.36 -30.98 -43.47
C PHE A 104 12.69 -32.01 -44.40
#